data_AF-A0A9X0C3C5-F1
#
_entry.id   AF-A0A9X0C3C5-F1
#
_cell.length_a   1.000
_cell.length_b   1.000
_cell.length_c   1.000
_cell.angle_alpha   90.00
_cell.angle_beta   90.00
_cell.angle_gamma   90.00
#
_symmetry.space_group_name_H-M   'P 1'
#
loop_
_entity.id
_entity.type
_entity.pdbx_description
1 polymer ?
#
loop_
_entity_poly.entity_id
_entity_poly.type
_entity_poly.pdbx_seq_one_letter_code
_entity_poly.pdbx_strand_id
1 'polypeptide(L)'
;MTAQVWYMVPEIGAWLTTGLFLFSDYVYALQTCKDLNASHTIIFEDDIILATGWFSKTLKALAEIARFEQHSAKPWLYLRLFYTETSLTWTSSDFVYRNMPFVFGFLMLSTVSCLIALRRSRYQRFHLDTASIAVISVVCVPAFTAFIYMVGKYNLMPLTGVVEMNKYGCCTQGLVFPRERVNGLMQFLRERGHGQTDSMIEEYADSHELTRYALAPPQLQHVGLKSSRDNTDVNTQSTWAFWFETNDATSLKKEHQMLLQDEDVKGMLWNVTDSGSST
;
A
#
# COMPACT_ATOMS: atom_id res chain seq x y z
N MET A 1 9.98 -14.67 -27.04
CA MET A 1 9.97 -13.25 -27.42
C MET A 1 8.58 -12.71 -27.16
N THR A 2 8.35 -12.18 -25.96
CA THR A 2 7.05 -11.66 -25.50
C THR A 2 7.12 -10.14 -25.55
N ALA A 3 6.42 -9.52 -26.49
CA ALA A 3 6.23 -8.07 -26.51
C ALA A 3 5.56 -7.65 -25.19
N GLN A 4 6.17 -6.71 -24.46
CA GLN A 4 5.54 -6.10 -23.29
C GLN A 4 4.54 -5.05 -23.76
N VAL A 5 3.36 -5.49 -24.19
CA VAL A 5 2.24 -4.56 -24.43
C VAL A 5 1.68 -4.17 -23.07
N TRP A 6 1.50 -2.87 -22.84
CA TRP A 6 0.85 -2.32 -21.66
C TRP A 6 -0.48 -1.73 -22.11
N TYR A 7 -1.57 -2.11 -21.47
CA TYR A 7 -2.89 -1.58 -21.79
C TYR A 7 -3.50 -0.95 -20.56
N MET A 8 -3.91 0.31 -20.72
CA MET A 8 -4.58 1.12 -19.70
C MET A 8 -6.06 1.18 -20.07
N VAL A 9 -6.94 0.79 -19.15
CA VAL A 9 -8.40 0.89 -19.33
C VAL A 9 -8.89 2.10 -18.53
N PRO A 10 -9.21 3.24 -19.19
CA PRO A 10 -9.52 4.49 -18.51
C PRO A 10 -11.01 4.69 -18.13
N GLU A 11 -11.93 3.77 -18.46
CA GLU A 11 -13.37 3.94 -18.16
C GLU A 11 -14.01 2.66 -17.63
N ILE A 12 -14.41 2.67 -16.36
CA ILE A 12 -15.42 1.75 -15.78
C ILE A 12 -16.66 2.56 -15.31
N GLY A 13 -16.66 3.88 -15.56
CA GLY A 13 -17.59 4.86 -15.01
C GLY A 13 -18.72 5.29 -15.93
N ALA A 14 -19.62 4.39 -16.31
CA ALA A 14 -20.98 4.76 -16.71
C ALA A 14 -21.87 3.54 -16.47
N TRP A 15 -23.13 3.73 -16.05
CA TRP A 15 -24.13 2.67 -15.79
C TRP A 15 -24.13 2.03 -14.38
N LEU A 16 -24.00 2.88 -13.34
CA LEU A 16 -24.32 2.51 -11.95
C LEU A 16 -25.83 2.33 -11.75
N THR A 17 -26.30 1.08 -11.57
CA THR A 17 -27.50 0.79 -10.74
C THR A 17 -27.59 -0.62 -10.16
N THR A 18 -26.74 -1.57 -10.52
CA THR A 18 -26.77 -2.91 -9.90
C THR A 18 -25.38 -3.53 -9.83
N GLY A 19 -24.92 -3.95 -8.64
CA GLY A 19 -23.61 -4.57 -8.40
C GLY A 19 -23.33 -5.88 -9.17
N LEU A 20 -24.24 -6.31 -10.04
CA LEU A 20 -24.05 -7.39 -10.99
C LEU A 20 -23.11 -7.02 -12.17
N PHE A 21 -22.86 -5.73 -12.43
CA PHE A 21 -22.12 -5.30 -13.63
C PHE A 21 -20.62 -5.04 -13.41
N LEU A 22 -20.22 -4.58 -12.22
CA LEU A 22 -18.82 -4.20 -11.93
C LEU A 22 -17.81 -5.37 -12.07
N PHE A 23 -18.19 -6.60 -11.72
CA PHE A 23 -17.30 -7.75 -11.91
C PHE A 23 -17.16 -8.14 -13.39
N SER A 24 -18.23 -7.96 -14.17
CA SER A 24 -18.24 -8.25 -15.61
C SER A 24 -17.30 -7.30 -16.35
N ASP A 25 -17.28 -6.02 -15.95
CA ASP A 25 -16.37 -5.02 -16.50
C ASP A 25 -14.91 -5.35 -16.18
N TYR A 26 -14.63 -5.78 -14.94
CA TYR A 26 -13.30 -6.18 -14.53
C TYR A 26 -12.78 -7.40 -15.31
N VAL A 27 -13.61 -8.44 -15.45
CA VAL A 27 -13.30 -9.64 -16.23
C VAL A 27 -13.13 -9.29 -17.71
N TYR A 28 -13.94 -8.39 -18.25
CA TYR A 28 -13.84 -7.94 -19.64
C TYR A 28 -12.55 -7.16 -19.90
N ALA A 29 -12.18 -6.24 -19.01
CA ALA A 29 -10.93 -5.48 -19.08
C ALA A 29 -9.71 -6.42 -19.04
N LEU A 30 -9.67 -7.34 -18.07
CA LEU A 30 -8.61 -8.34 -17.95
C LEU A 30 -8.51 -9.24 -19.19
N GLN A 31 -9.65 -9.69 -19.72
CA GLN A 31 -9.71 -10.53 -20.91
C GLN A 31 -9.18 -9.78 -22.15
N THR A 32 -9.63 -8.55 -22.35
CA THR A 32 -9.22 -7.71 -23.49
C THR A 32 -7.71 -7.48 -23.49
N CYS A 33 -7.13 -7.09 -22.35
CA CYS A 33 -5.69 -6.86 -22.22
C CYS A 33 -4.89 -8.14 -22.47
N LYS A 34 -5.38 -9.28 -21.98
CA LYS A 34 -4.77 -10.59 -22.23
C LYS A 34 -4.78 -10.94 -23.72
N ASP A 35 -5.90 -10.69 -24.42
CA ASP A 35 -6.05 -10.98 -25.86
C ASP A 35 -5.16 -10.07 -26.71
N LEU A 36 -4.89 -8.85 -26.24
CA LEU A 36 -3.89 -7.94 -26.79
C LEU A 36 -2.44 -8.32 -26.46
N ASN A 37 -2.22 -9.50 -25.87
CA ASN A 37 -0.90 -10.03 -25.53
C ASN A 37 -0.11 -9.14 -24.54
N ALA A 38 -0.81 -8.38 -23.70
CA ALA A 38 -0.20 -7.49 -22.71
C ALA A 38 0.59 -8.26 -21.65
N SER A 39 1.79 -7.79 -21.28
CA SER A 39 2.61 -8.43 -20.24
C SER A 39 2.04 -8.16 -18.85
N HIS A 40 1.52 -6.94 -18.66
CA HIS A 40 0.86 -6.51 -17.45
C HIS A 40 -0.39 -5.72 -17.83
N THR A 41 -1.41 -5.84 -17.00
CA THR A 41 -2.66 -5.10 -17.13
C THR A 41 -2.79 -4.17 -15.95
N ILE A 42 -3.02 -2.88 -16.21
CA ILE A 42 -3.33 -1.91 -15.16
C ILE A 42 -4.80 -1.53 -15.27
N ILE A 43 -5.50 -1.61 -14.14
CA ILE A 43 -6.92 -1.24 -14.03
C ILE A 43 -7.00 -0.08 -13.04
N PHE A 44 -7.72 0.96 -13.44
CA PHE A 44 -8.00 2.14 -12.65
C PHE A 44 -9.50 2.29 -12.42
N GLU A 45 -9.87 2.81 -11.26
CA GLU A 45 -11.20 3.39 -11.05
C GLU A 45 -11.29 4.76 -11.74
N ASP A 46 -12.51 5.24 -11.97
CA ASP A 46 -12.81 6.45 -12.74
C ASP A 46 -12.58 7.76 -11.96
N ASP A 47 -12.50 7.70 -10.63
CA ASP A 47 -12.39 8.85 -9.74
C ASP A 47 -11.04 8.92 -9.02
N ILE A 48 -9.95 8.91 -9.80
CA ILE A 48 -8.58 8.97 -9.29
C ILE A 48 -7.77 10.15 -9.81
N ILE A 49 -6.78 10.57 -9.04
CA ILE A 49 -5.69 11.45 -9.45
C ILE A 49 -4.37 10.70 -9.37
N LEU A 50 -3.52 10.87 -10.38
CA LEU A 50 -2.21 10.21 -10.51
C LEU A 50 -1.08 11.18 -10.13
N ALA A 51 -0.08 10.68 -9.39
CA ALA A 51 1.14 11.42 -9.09
C ALA A 51 2.00 11.60 -10.35
N THR A 52 2.75 12.71 -10.43
CA THR A 52 3.75 12.87 -11.50
C THR A 52 4.80 11.77 -11.39
N GLY A 53 5.08 11.08 -12.50
CA GLY A 53 6.05 9.97 -12.52
C GLY A 53 5.53 8.64 -11.99
N TRP A 54 4.22 8.50 -11.72
CA TRP A 54 3.59 7.26 -11.25
C TRP A 54 3.99 6.04 -12.09
N PHE A 55 4.04 6.20 -13.42
CA PHE A 55 4.31 5.08 -14.33
C PHE A 55 5.77 4.62 -14.25
N SER A 56 6.73 5.54 -14.27
CA SER A 56 8.15 5.19 -14.11
C SER A 56 8.43 4.51 -12.76
N LYS A 57 7.74 4.95 -11.69
CA LYS A 57 7.84 4.31 -10.38
C LYS A 57 7.22 2.92 -10.39
N THR A 58 6.09 2.75 -11.07
CA THR A 58 5.43 1.45 -11.26
C THR A 58 6.33 0.48 -12.00
N LEU A 59 6.99 0.90 -13.09
CA LEU A 59 7.94 0.05 -13.82
C LEU A 59 9.13 -0.35 -12.93
N LYS A 60 9.70 0.60 -12.19
CA LYS A 60 10.78 0.31 -11.25
C LYS A 60 10.35 -0.70 -10.19
N ALA A 61 9.15 -0.55 -9.66
CA ALA A 61 8.55 -1.46 -8.68
C ALA A 61 8.34 -2.87 -9.25
N LEU A 62 7.84 -2.99 -10.49
CA LEU A 62 7.67 -4.28 -11.14
C LEU A 62 9.00 -4.99 -11.37
N ALA A 63 10.06 -4.25 -11.72
CA ALA A 63 11.41 -4.81 -11.85
C ALA A 63 11.94 -5.32 -10.50
N GLU A 64 11.66 -4.61 -9.41
CA GLU A 64 11.98 -5.04 -8.05
C GLU A 64 11.20 -6.30 -7.65
N ILE A 65 9.90 -6.36 -7.93
CA ILE A 65 9.07 -7.55 -7.70
C ILE A 65 9.57 -8.75 -8.49
N ALA A 66 9.96 -8.57 -9.76
CA ALA A 66 10.52 -9.64 -10.57
C ALA A 66 11.78 -10.25 -9.94
N ARG A 67 12.64 -9.42 -9.31
CA ARG A 67 13.78 -9.92 -8.53
C ARG A 67 13.32 -10.67 -7.28
N PHE A 68 12.32 -10.19 -6.55
CA PHE A 68 11.81 -10.89 -5.37
C PHE A 68 11.21 -12.25 -5.71
N GLU A 69 10.47 -12.36 -6.81
CA GLU A 69 9.89 -13.61 -7.28
C GLU A 69 10.99 -14.63 -7.62
N GLN A 70 12.08 -14.20 -8.28
CA GLN A 70 13.24 -15.06 -8.56
C GLN A 70 13.92 -15.61 -7.30
N HIS A 71 13.99 -14.82 -6.22
CA HIS A 71 14.68 -15.21 -4.99
C HIS A 71 13.80 -16.01 -4.02
N SER A 72 12.53 -15.62 -3.88
CA SER A 72 11.64 -16.15 -2.85
C SER A 72 10.75 -17.28 -3.35
N ALA A 73 10.61 -17.44 -4.68
CA ALA A 73 9.68 -18.37 -5.34
C ALA A 73 8.22 -18.23 -4.86
N LYS A 74 7.87 -17.11 -4.22
CA LYS A 74 6.52 -16.82 -3.75
C LYS A 74 5.72 -16.19 -4.89
N PRO A 75 4.60 -16.78 -5.30
CA PRO A 75 3.74 -16.16 -6.32
C PRO A 75 3.08 -14.91 -5.75
N TRP A 76 2.84 -13.93 -6.63
CA TRP A 76 2.13 -12.69 -6.31
C TRP A 76 0.94 -12.49 -7.26
N LEU A 77 -0.06 -11.71 -6.84
CA LEU A 77 -1.29 -11.48 -7.60
C LEU A 77 -1.32 -10.12 -8.29
N TYR A 78 -1.06 -9.05 -7.54
CA TYR A 78 -1.06 -7.69 -8.07
C TYR A 78 -0.13 -6.76 -7.29
N LEU A 79 0.17 -5.62 -7.92
CA LEU A 79 0.79 -4.45 -7.31
C LEU A 79 -0.26 -3.34 -7.20
N ARG A 80 -0.50 -2.85 -5.98
CA ARG A 80 -1.37 -1.70 -5.72
C ARG A 80 -0.61 -0.41 -5.87
N LEU A 81 -1.24 0.56 -6.53
CA LEU A 81 -0.76 1.94 -6.59
C LEU A 81 -1.50 2.86 -5.61
N PHE A 82 -2.58 2.36 -5.02
CA PHE A 82 -3.36 3.00 -3.97
C PHE A 82 -3.57 2.04 -2.80
N TYR A 83 -3.58 2.59 -1.59
CA TYR A 83 -4.10 1.92 -0.40
C TYR A 83 -4.52 3.00 0.59
N THR A 84 -5.53 2.69 1.41
CA THR A 84 -5.88 3.59 2.50
C THR A 84 -4.92 3.41 3.67
N GLU A 85 -4.32 4.52 4.10
CA GLU A 85 -3.41 4.55 5.24
C GLU A 85 -4.16 4.41 6.57
N THR A 86 -5.46 4.70 6.59
CA THR A 86 -6.32 4.53 7.76
C THR A 86 -6.45 3.08 8.20
N SER A 87 -6.23 2.12 7.29
CA SER A 87 -6.22 0.69 7.61
C SER A 87 -4.86 0.19 8.10
N LEU A 88 -3.79 0.99 7.98
CA LEU A 88 -2.42 0.63 8.40
C LEU A 88 -2.10 1.00 9.86
N THR A 89 -3.13 0.94 10.71
CA THR A 89 -3.01 1.18 12.16
C THR A 89 -2.20 0.09 12.86
N TRP A 90 -1.97 0.24 14.16
CA TRP A 90 -1.37 -0.81 14.97
C TRP A 90 -2.28 -2.04 15.05
N THR A 91 -1.73 -3.21 14.75
CA THR A 91 -2.49 -4.46 14.67
C THR A 91 -2.00 -5.48 15.70
N SER A 92 -2.81 -6.50 15.99
CA SER A 92 -2.40 -7.61 16.88
C SER A 92 -1.24 -8.45 16.31
N SER A 93 -0.95 -8.33 15.01
CA SER A 93 0.25 -8.88 14.37
C SER A 93 1.54 -8.16 14.79
N ASP A 94 1.46 -6.88 15.16
CA ASP A 94 2.63 -6.11 15.56
C ASP A 94 3.06 -6.50 16.98
N PHE A 95 4.29 -6.99 17.12
CA PHE A 95 4.81 -7.47 18.41
C PHE A 95 4.71 -6.42 19.53
N VAL A 96 5.07 -5.17 19.23
CA VAL A 96 5.09 -4.06 20.18
C VAL A 96 3.68 -3.73 20.67
N TYR A 97 2.72 -3.66 19.75
CA TYR A 97 1.32 -3.40 20.08
C TYR A 97 0.66 -4.56 20.83
N ARG A 98 0.89 -5.80 20.39
CA ARG A 98 0.38 -7.00 21.08
C ARG A 98 0.87 -7.10 22.52
N ASN A 99 2.11 -6.66 22.78
CA ASN A 99 2.72 -6.68 24.11
C ASN A 99 2.69 -5.29 24.80
N MET A 100 1.75 -4.42 24.42
CA MET A 100 1.67 -3.05 24.93
C MET A 100 1.71 -2.97 26.47
N PRO A 101 0.97 -3.77 27.26
CA PRO A 101 1.06 -3.70 28.72
C PRO A 101 2.47 -3.96 29.27
N PHE A 102 3.23 -4.88 28.65
CA PHE A 102 4.61 -5.16 29.02
C PHE A 102 5.54 -4.01 28.67
N VAL A 103 5.36 -3.38 27.51
CA VAL A 103 6.13 -2.19 27.10
C VAL A 103 5.91 -1.05 28.09
N PHE A 104 4.65 -0.77 28.45
CA PHE A 104 4.32 0.24 29.46
C PHE A 104 4.96 -0.10 30.81
N GLY A 105 4.76 -1.32 31.32
CA GLY A 105 5.34 -1.77 32.57
C GLY A 105 6.87 -1.65 32.60
N PHE A 106 7.53 -2.09 31.53
CA PHE A 106 8.98 -2.03 31.40
C PHE A 106 9.50 -0.59 31.38
N LEU A 107 8.89 0.31 30.60
CA LEU A 107 9.30 1.71 30.53
C LEU A 107 9.09 2.45 31.86
N MET A 108 7.96 2.19 32.53
CA MET A 108 7.70 2.76 33.86
C MET A 108 8.73 2.26 34.88
N LEU A 109 8.95 0.95 34.99
CA LEU A 109 9.90 0.35 35.95
C LEU A 109 11.35 0.76 35.67
N SER A 110 11.74 0.80 34.39
CA SER A 110 13.06 1.28 33.96
C SER A 110 13.27 2.73 34.35
N THR A 111 12.27 3.59 34.12
CA THR A 111 12.34 5.01 34.49
C THR A 111 12.43 5.19 36.00
N VAL A 112 11.59 4.50 36.79
CA VAL A 112 11.67 4.53 38.26
C VAL A 112 13.06 4.10 38.73
N SER A 113 13.56 2.99 38.21
CA SER A 113 14.87 2.44 38.60
C SER A 113 16.01 3.41 38.26
N CYS A 114 15.96 4.01 37.06
CA CYS A 114 16.92 5.00 36.60
C CYS A 114 16.90 6.26 37.49
N LEU A 115 15.72 6.82 37.76
CA LEU A 115 15.58 8.02 38.59
C LEU A 115 15.99 7.77 40.06
N ILE A 116 15.70 6.58 40.61
CA ILE A 116 16.18 6.18 41.94
C ILE A 116 17.71 6.03 41.95
N ALA A 117 18.30 5.39 40.92
CA ALA A 117 19.74 5.26 40.81
C ALA A 117 20.44 6.61 40.67
N LEU A 118 19.88 7.53 39.88
CA LEU A 118 20.36 8.90 39.73
C LEU A 118 20.29 9.68 41.05
N ARG A 119 19.18 9.55 41.80
CA ARG A 119 19.03 10.14 43.14
C ARG A 119 20.06 9.61 44.14
N ARG A 120 20.47 8.34 44.02
CA ARG A 120 21.49 7.71 44.88
C ARG A 120 22.92 7.97 44.41
N SER A 121 23.12 8.46 43.18
CA SER A 121 24.43 8.76 42.62
C SER A 121 25.03 10.05 43.21
N ARG A 122 26.33 10.26 43.00
CA ARG A 122 27.08 11.44 43.50
C ARG A 122 26.63 12.78 42.90
N TYR A 123 25.66 12.77 41.98
CA TYR A 123 25.03 13.96 41.43
C TYR A 123 24.04 14.58 42.43
N GLN A 124 24.55 15.05 43.58
CA GLN A 124 23.77 15.70 44.65
C GLN A 124 23.09 17.03 44.24
N ARG A 125 23.30 17.49 42.99
CA ARG A 125 22.72 18.74 42.48
C ARG A 125 21.32 18.60 41.91
N PHE A 126 20.83 17.38 41.66
CA PHE A 126 19.46 17.17 41.20
C PHE A 126 18.53 16.97 42.40
N HIS A 127 17.74 17.99 42.72
CA HIS A 127 16.63 17.88 43.69
C HIS A 127 15.50 17.04 43.09
N LEU A 128 15.67 15.72 43.05
CA LEU A 128 14.66 14.77 42.62
C LEU A 128 13.86 14.29 43.84
N ASP A 129 12.71 14.92 44.09
CA ASP A 129 11.81 14.52 45.17
C ASP A 129 11.00 13.27 44.79
N THR A 130 10.43 12.60 45.79
CA THR A 130 9.68 11.36 45.57
C THR A 130 8.41 11.61 44.74
N ALA A 131 7.79 12.79 44.85
CA ALA A 131 6.61 13.12 44.07
C ALA A 131 6.96 13.32 42.59
N SER A 132 8.06 14.02 42.26
CA SER A 132 8.49 14.13 40.85
C SER A 132 8.83 12.77 40.24
N ILE A 133 9.50 11.87 40.97
CA ILE A 133 9.79 10.52 40.47
C ILE A 133 8.48 9.77 40.14
N ALA A 134 7.49 9.86 41.03
CA ALA A 134 6.19 9.23 40.82
C ALA A 134 5.44 9.83 39.64
N VAL A 135 5.37 11.17 39.53
CA VAL A 135 4.69 11.87 38.43
C VAL A 135 5.36 11.57 37.08
N ILE A 136 6.69 11.63 37.00
CA ILE A 136 7.40 11.33 35.76
C ILE A 136 7.15 9.88 35.35
N SER A 137 7.26 8.94 36.27
CA SER A 137 7.22 7.52 35.93
C SER A 137 5.82 6.97 35.72
N VAL A 138 4.80 7.45 36.45
CA VAL A 138 3.44 6.90 36.43
C VAL A 138 2.48 7.76 35.60
N VAL A 139 2.78 9.03 35.37
CA VAL A 139 1.93 9.93 34.57
C VAL A 139 2.62 10.27 33.25
N CYS A 140 3.81 10.86 33.29
CA CYS A 140 4.44 11.38 32.08
C CYS A 140 4.86 10.25 31.12
N VAL A 141 5.56 9.24 31.63
CA VAL A 141 6.04 8.12 30.79
C VAL A 141 4.89 7.36 30.12
N PRO A 142 3.81 6.94 30.83
CA PRO A 142 2.66 6.33 30.18
C PRO A 142 1.96 7.26 29.19
N ALA A 143 1.84 8.56 29.49
CA ALA A 143 1.22 9.51 28.58
C ALA A 143 2.00 9.65 27.27
N PHE A 144 3.33 9.83 27.34
CA PHE A 144 4.17 9.88 26.13
C PHE A 144 4.20 8.55 25.39
N THR A 145 4.21 7.43 26.11
CA THR A 145 4.15 6.09 25.48
C THR A 145 2.82 5.91 24.75
N ALA A 146 1.70 6.30 25.36
CA ALA A 146 0.38 6.27 24.73
C ALA A 146 0.33 7.18 23.51
N PHE A 147 0.95 8.36 23.58
CA PHE A 147 1.04 9.27 22.44
C PHE A 147 1.75 8.64 21.24
N ILE A 148 2.85 7.91 21.45
CA ILE A 148 3.55 7.17 20.38
C ILE A 148 2.59 6.16 19.70
N TYR A 149 1.77 5.44 20.47
CA TYR A 149 0.77 4.55 19.87
C TYR A 149 -0.31 5.33 19.10
N MET A 150 -0.74 6.48 19.63
CA MET A 150 -1.75 7.33 18.97
C MET A 150 -1.26 7.98 17.68
N VAL A 151 0.02 8.36 17.58
CA VAL A 151 0.61 8.89 16.33
C VAL A 151 0.50 7.89 15.18
N GLY A 152 0.49 6.59 15.50
CA GLY A 152 0.32 5.52 14.52
C GLY A 152 1.63 5.05 13.89
N LYS A 153 1.70 3.75 13.61
CA LYS A 153 2.88 3.06 13.06
C LYS A 153 3.44 3.75 11.82
N TYR A 154 2.56 4.11 10.89
CA TYR A 154 2.96 4.62 9.58
C TYR A 154 3.52 6.06 9.62
N ASN A 155 3.11 6.87 10.60
CA ASN A 155 3.70 8.20 10.82
C ASN A 155 5.10 8.13 11.43
N LEU A 156 5.38 7.08 12.23
CA LEU A 156 6.69 6.87 12.84
C LEU A 156 7.66 6.13 11.92
N MET A 157 7.14 5.21 11.11
CA MET A 157 7.88 4.32 10.24
C MET A 157 7.23 4.34 8.85
N PRO A 158 7.54 5.35 8.01
CA PRO A 158 6.99 5.43 6.67
C PRO A 158 7.49 4.25 5.82
N LEU A 159 6.59 3.71 5.02
CA LEU A 159 6.87 2.64 4.04
C LEU A 159 7.49 3.29 2.81
N THR A 160 8.43 2.58 2.19
CA THR A 160 9.15 3.05 1.01
C THR A 160 9.35 1.90 0.03
N GLY A 161 9.14 2.15 -1.26
CA GLY A 161 9.35 1.16 -2.31
C GLY A 161 8.24 0.11 -2.36
N VAL A 162 8.59 -1.10 -2.79
CA VAL A 162 7.66 -2.23 -2.87
C VAL A 162 7.50 -2.87 -1.50
N VAL A 163 6.27 -2.93 -1.01
CA VAL A 163 5.95 -3.53 0.29
C VAL A 163 4.91 -4.62 0.16
N GLU A 164 5.09 -5.71 0.91
CA GLU A 164 4.08 -6.77 1.03
C GLU A 164 2.89 -6.26 1.86
N MET A 165 1.68 -6.34 1.30
CA MET A 165 0.44 -5.87 1.89
C MET A 165 -0.67 -6.91 1.73
N ASN A 166 -0.43 -8.10 2.31
CA ASN A 166 -1.37 -9.22 2.32
C ASN A 166 -2.57 -9.04 3.27
N LYS A 167 -2.55 -8.02 4.13
CA LYS A 167 -3.67 -7.71 5.04
C LYS A 167 -3.85 -6.22 5.10
N TYR A 168 -5.07 -5.80 5.42
CA TYR A 168 -5.42 -4.40 5.65
C TYR A 168 -5.27 -3.47 4.44
N GLY A 169 -4.90 -4.00 3.27
CA GLY A 169 -5.06 -3.30 2.01
C GLY A 169 -6.54 -3.26 1.67
N CYS A 170 -7.14 -2.07 1.64
CA CYS A 170 -8.45 -1.89 1.03
C CYS A 170 -8.31 -1.34 -0.37
N CYS A 171 -9.32 -1.72 -1.17
CA CYS A 171 -9.83 -0.97 -2.30
C CYS A 171 -9.03 -1.21 -3.60
N THR A 172 -9.65 -1.00 -4.77
CA THR A 172 -9.12 -1.40 -6.08
C THR A 172 -8.89 -0.23 -7.05
N GLN A 173 -8.75 0.98 -6.53
CA GLN A 173 -8.57 2.23 -7.29
C GLN A 173 -7.47 2.17 -8.36
N GLY A 174 -6.41 1.39 -8.11
CA GLY A 174 -5.37 1.15 -9.10
C GLY A 174 -4.57 -0.10 -8.82
N LEU A 175 -4.77 -1.12 -9.64
CA LEU A 175 -4.12 -2.42 -9.52
C LEU A 175 -3.42 -2.81 -10.81
N VAL A 176 -2.20 -3.34 -10.67
CA VAL A 176 -1.41 -3.89 -11.77
C VAL A 176 -1.33 -5.40 -11.64
N PHE A 177 -1.77 -6.13 -12.66
CA PHE A 177 -1.76 -7.58 -12.72
C PHE A 177 -0.73 -8.08 -13.74
N PRO A 178 0.11 -9.06 -13.37
CA PRO A 178 0.93 -9.78 -14.34
C PRO A 178 0.06 -10.76 -15.13
N ARG A 179 0.27 -10.83 -16.44
CA ARG A 179 -0.55 -11.64 -17.36
C ARG A 179 -0.71 -13.10 -16.91
N GLU A 180 0.36 -13.70 -16.40
CA GLU A 180 0.39 -15.12 -16.00
C GLU A 180 -0.63 -15.45 -14.90
N ARG A 181 -1.01 -14.46 -14.10
CA ARG A 181 -1.91 -14.63 -12.94
C ARG A 181 -3.37 -14.27 -13.26
N VAL A 182 -3.61 -13.56 -14.36
CA VAL A 182 -4.93 -13.08 -14.76
C VAL A 182 -5.92 -14.22 -15.07
N ASN A 183 -5.45 -15.34 -15.62
CA ASN A 183 -6.33 -16.47 -15.97
C ASN A 183 -7.05 -17.07 -14.77
N GLY A 184 -6.31 -17.39 -13.72
CA GLY A 184 -6.86 -17.99 -12.50
C GLY A 184 -7.82 -17.02 -11.81
N LEU A 185 -7.46 -15.74 -11.77
CA LEU A 185 -8.33 -14.69 -11.24
C LEU A 185 -9.64 -14.57 -12.02
N MET A 186 -9.57 -14.46 -13.35
CA MET A 186 -10.78 -14.34 -14.18
C MET A 186 -11.69 -15.56 -14.05
N GLN A 187 -11.11 -16.77 -13.99
CA GLN A 187 -11.89 -17.99 -13.79
C GLN A 187 -12.62 -17.95 -12.44
N PHE A 188 -11.91 -17.62 -11.36
CA PHE A 188 -12.51 -17.49 -10.02
C PHE A 188 -13.64 -16.45 -9.99
N LEU A 189 -13.41 -15.27 -10.58
CA LEU A 189 -14.43 -14.21 -10.64
C LEU A 189 -15.68 -14.67 -11.41
N ARG A 190 -15.50 -15.38 -12.53
CA ARG A 190 -16.62 -15.93 -13.32
C ARG A 190 -17.38 -17.03 -12.58
N GLU A 191 -16.69 -17.92 -11.89
CA GLU A 191 -17.29 -19.03 -11.13
C GLU A 191 -18.07 -18.52 -9.92
N ARG A 192 -17.56 -17.50 -9.22
CA ARG A 192 -18.25 -16.90 -8.08
C ARG A 192 -19.51 -16.14 -8.51
N GLY A 193 -19.44 -15.39 -9.62
CA GLY A 193 -20.58 -14.78 -10.32
C GLY A 193 -21.32 -13.63 -9.60
N HIS A 194 -21.09 -13.41 -8.30
CA HIS A 194 -21.71 -12.35 -7.52
C HIS A 194 -20.83 -11.95 -6.31
N GLY A 195 -20.89 -10.68 -5.92
CA GLY A 195 -20.12 -10.13 -4.80
C GLY A 195 -19.47 -8.80 -5.16
N GLN A 196 -18.77 -8.20 -4.21
CA GLN A 196 -17.92 -7.03 -4.48
C GLN A 196 -16.59 -7.51 -5.06
N THR A 197 -16.23 -7.01 -6.24
CA THR A 197 -15.00 -7.39 -6.96
C THR A 197 -13.76 -7.32 -6.07
N ASP A 198 -13.60 -6.23 -5.31
CA ASP A 198 -12.49 -6.04 -4.37
C ASP A 198 -12.34 -7.18 -3.37
N SER A 199 -13.45 -7.57 -2.73
CA SER A 199 -13.45 -8.64 -1.73
C SER A 199 -13.20 -10.00 -2.37
N MET A 200 -13.70 -10.21 -3.58
CA MET A 200 -13.48 -11.45 -4.33
C MET A 200 -12.01 -11.59 -4.76
N ILE A 201 -11.36 -10.50 -5.17
CA ILE A 201 -9.93 -10.49 -5.51
C ILE A 201 -9.09 -10.83 -4.28
N GLU A 202 -9.41 -10.26 -3.12
CA GLU A 202 -8.72 -10.59 -1.85
C GLU A 202 -8.97 -12.04 -1.42
N GLU A 203 -10.21 -12.53 -1.51
CA GLU A 203 -10.56 -13.93 -1.21
C GLU A 203 -9.77 -14.90 -2.09
N TYR A 204 -9.65 -14.60 -3.39
CA TYR A 204 -8.83 -15.39 -4.32
C TYR A 204 -7.34 -15.39 -3.92
N ALA A 205 -6.81 -14.22 -3.53
CA ALA A 205 -5.43 -14.09 -3.11
C ALA A 205 -5.15 -14.90 -1.84
N ASP A 206 -6.04 -14.81 -0.85
CA ASP A 206 -5.92 -15.52 0.42
C ASP A 206 -6.05 -17.05 0.20
N SER A 207 -6.99 -17.50 -0.62
CA SER A 207 -7.20 -18.94 -0.84
C SER A 207 -6.10 -19.62 -1.64
N HIS A 208 -5.32 -18.87 -2.41
CA HIS A 208 -4.20 -19.36 -3.22
C HIS A 208 -2.83 -18.93 -2.68
N GLU A 209 -2.79 -18.36 -1.46
CA GLU A 209 -1.57 -17.87 -0.80
C GLU A 209 -0.75 -16.92 -1.68
N LEU A 210 -1.42 -16.08 -2.47
CA LEU A 210 -0.78 -15.14 -3.37
C LEU A 210 -0.39 -13.86 -2.65
N THR A 211 0.86 -13.45 -2.87
CA THR A 211 1.39 -12.21 -2.31
C THR A 211 0.78 -10.99 -3.01
N ARG A 212 0.38 -9.99 -2.24
CA ARG A 212 -0.11 -8.70 -2.73
C ARG A 212 0.91 -7.65 -2.37
N TYR A 213 1.39 -6.92 -3.38
CA TYR A 213 2.35 -5.84 -3.17
C TYR A 213 1.64 -4.50 -3.24
N ALA A 214 2.19 -3.50 -2.55
CA ALA A 214 1.81 -2.11 -2.69
C ALA A 214 3.05 -1.26 -2.95
N LEU A 215 2.91 -0.19 -3.73
CA LEU A 215 3.96 0.79 -3.96
C LEU A 215 3.81 1.93 -2.95
N ALA A 216 4.85 2.15 -2.15
CA ALA A 216 4.89 3.19 -1.13
C ALA A 216 5.91 4.30 -1.49
N PRO A 217 5.56 5.59 -1.34
CA PRO A 217 4.23 6.11 -0.97
C PRO A 217 3.17 5.83 -2.07
N PRO A 218 1.86 5.95 -1.78
CA PRO A 218 0.81 5.78 -2.78
C PRO A 218 1.03 6.68 -4.01
N GLN A 219 0.76 6.15 -5.20
CA GLN A 219 0.93 6.87 -6.47
C GLN A 219 -0.38 7.43 -7.01
N LEU A 220 -1.49 7.10 -6.36
CA LEU A 220 -2.84 7.56 -6.70
C LEU A 220 -3.51 8.14 -5.47
N GLN A 221 -4.51 8.98 -5.71
CA GLN A 221 -5.48 9.40 -4.71
C GLN A 221 -6.89 9.24 -5.28
N HIS A 222 -7.81 8.78 -4.44
CA HIS A 222 -9.23 8.73 -4.77
C HIS A 222 -9.89 10.09 -4.56
N VAL A 223 -10.69 10.53 -5.52
CA VAL A 223 -11.43 11.80 -5.52
C VAL A 223 -12.90 11.51 -5.79
N GLY A 224 -13.48 10.61 -4.99
CA GLY A 224 -14.88 10.26 -5.07
C GLY A 224 -15.78 11.28 -4.36
N LEU A 225 -16.79 11.80 -5.07
CA LEU A 225 -17.87 12.57 -4.43
C LEU A 225 -19.07 11.67 -4.05
N LYS A 226 -19.12 10.43 -4.56
CA LYS A 226 -20.26 9.51 -4.43
C LYS A 226 -19.76 8.06 -4.45
N SER A 227 -20.00 7.29 -3.39
CA SER A 227 -19.63 5.87 -3.32
C SER A 227 -20.81 5.02 -3.75
N SER A 228 -20.52 3.88 -4.39
CA SER A 228 -21.48 2.79 -4.60
C SER A 228 -21.79 2.02 -3.32
N ARG A 229 -21.02 2.26 -2.24
CA ARG A 229 -21.28 1.75 -0.89
C ARG A 229 -22.23 2.71 -0.19
N ASP A 230 -23.20 2.16 0.53
CA ASP A 230 -24.16 2.87 1.37
C ASP A 230 -23.46 3.45 2.61
N ASN A 231 -22.56 4.42 2.36
CA ASN A 231 -21.74 5.10 3.34
C ASN A 231 -22.20 6.56 3.42
N THR A 232 -22.15 7.15 4.62
CA THR A 232 -22.40 8.57 4.82
C THR A 232 -21.49 9.43 3.95
N ASP A 233 -22.01 10.52 3.39
CA ASP A 233 -21.31 11.45 2.45
C ASP A 233 -19.93 11.95 2.97
N VAL A 234 -19.68 11.83 4.27
CA VAL A 234 -18.41 12.17 4.93
C VAL A 234 -17.28 11.23 4.53
N ASN A 235 -17.55 9.93 4.39
CA ASN A 235 -16.52 8.94 4.02
C ASN A 235 -16.14 9.06 2.54
N THR A 236 -17.09 9.41 1.68
CA THR A 236 -16.83 9.58 0.23
C THR A 236 -15.81 10.68 -0.03
N GLN A 237 -15.94 11.82 0.64
CA GLN A 237 -15.10 13.01 0.40
C GLN A 237 -13.78 13.02 1.19
N SER A 238 -13.45 11.93 1.90
CA SER A 238 -12.29 11.88 2.78
C SER A 238 -10.99 11.64 2.02
N THR A 239 -9.90 12.28 2.47
CA THR A 239 -8.53 11.95 2.06
C THR A 239 -8.17 10.58 2.62
N TRP A 240 -7.80 9.64 1.76
CA TRP A 240 -7.54 8.25 2.16
C TRP A 240 -6.06 7.85 2.08
N ALA A 241 -5.30 8.45 1.16
CA ALA A 241 -3.84 8.40 1.11
C ALA A 241 -3.26 9.76 1.52
N PHE A 242 -2.82 9.91 2.77
CA PHE A 242 -2.27 11.17 3.28
C PHE A 242 -0.87 11.46 2.76
N TRP A 243 -0.03 10.44 2.57
CA TRP A 243 1.31 10.63 2.00
C TRP A 243 1.27 11.05 0.53
N PHE A 244 0.19 10.73 -0.20
CA PHE A 244 -0.02 11.27 -1.54
C PHE A 244 -0.08 12.81 -1.52
N GLU A 245 -0.73 13.40 -0.51
CA GLU A 245 -0.87 14.87 -0.38
C GLU A 245 0.44 15.57 -0.03
N THR A 246 1.45 14.83 0.45
CA THR A 246 2.78 15.38 0.75
C THR A 246 3.67 15.51 -0.50
N ASN A 247 3.19 15.04 -1.66
CA ASN A 247 3.93 15.08 -2.91
C ASN A 247 4.19 16.53 -3.37
N ASP A 248 5.45 16.83 -3.69
CA ASP A 248 5.84 18.05 -4.39
C ASP A 248 6.06 17.77 -5.88
N ALA A 249 5.35 18.51 -6.74
CA ALA A 249 5.40 18.31 -8.19
C ALA A 249 6.81 18.50 -8.78
N THR A 250 7.60 19.44 -8.23
CA THR A 250 8.96 19.71 -8.72
C THR A 250 9.89 18.54 -8.40
N SER A 251 9.81 18.04 -7.17
CA SER A 251 10.56 16.88 -6.68
C SER A 251 10.19 15.62 -7.46
N LEU A 252 8.90 15.36 -7.66
CA LEU A 252 8.43 14.22 -8.46
C LEU A 252 8.89 14.28 -9.92
N LYS A 253 8.91 15.47 -10.53
CA LYS A 253 9.40 15.63 -11.90
C LYS A 253 10.89 15.30 -12.02
N LYS A 254 11.70 15.73 -11.05
CA LYS A 254 13.13 15.39 -11.00
C LYS A 254 13.34 13.89 -10.80
N GLU A 255 12.58 13.28 -9.90
CA GLU A 255 12.62 11.84 -9.65
C GLU A 255 12.23 11.05 -10.91
N HIS A 256 11.16 11.45 -11.60
CA HIS A 256 10.76 10.85 -12.87
C HIS A 256 11.89 10.90 -13.90
N GLN A 257 12.57 12.04 -14.06
CA GLN A 257 13.71 12.17 -14.97
C GLN A 257 14.87 11.24 -14.60
N MET A 258 15.13 11.05 -13.31
CA MET A 258 16.14 10.10 -12.83
C MET A 258 15.73 8.65 -13.15
N LEU A 259 14.47 8.29 -12.90
CA LEU A 259 13.95 6.94 -13.17
C LEU A 259 13.94 6.60 -14.66
N LEU A 260 13.73 7.57 -15.56
CA LEU A 260 13.87 7.35 -17.00
C LEU A 260 15.30 6.96 -17.43
N GLN A 261 16.30 7.27 -16.61
CA GLN A 261 17.69 6.88 -16.85
C GLN A 261 18.06 5.54 -16.19
N ASP A 262 17.19 5.00 -15.34
CA ASP A 262 17.40 3.73 -14.64
C ASP A 262 17.32 2.55 -15.62
N GLU A 263 18.26 1.63 -15.53
CA GLU A 263 18.37 0.49 -16.45
C GLU A 263 17.18 -0.48 -16.33
N ASP A 264 16.60 -0.64 -15.14
CA ASP A 264 15.41 -1.48 -14.97
C ASP A 264 14.21 -0.89 -15.73
N VAL A 265 14.02 0.43 -15.57
CA VAL A 265 12.92 1.17 -16.21
C VAL A 265 13.11 1.23 -17.72
N LYS A 266 14.34 1.50 -18.18
CA LYS A 266 14.71 1.42 -19.60
C LYS A 266 14.44 0.05 -20.17
N GLY A 267 14.83 -1.03 -19.48
CA GLY A 267 14.59 -2.40 -19.93
C GLY A 267 13.10 -2.68 -20.13
N MET A 268 12.23 -2.21 -19.23
CA MET A 268 10.78 -2.37 -19.38
C MET A 268 10.15 -1.47 -20.46
N LEU A 269 10.72 -0.29 -20.71
CA LEU A 269 10.24 0.62 -21.77
C LEU A 269 10.71 0.21 -23.17
N TRP A 270 11.97 -0.19 -23.32
CA TRP A 270 12.63 -0.34 -24.63
C TRP A 270 12.70 -1.78 -25.14
N ASN A 271 12.34 -2.79 -24.33
CA ASN A 271 11.96 -4.11 -24.86
C ASN A 271 10.76 -4.06 -25.83
N VAL A 272 10.13 -2.89 -25.98
CA VAL A 272 9.08 -2.59 -26.97
C VAL A 272 9.65 -2.24 -28.36
N THR A 273 10.87 -1.66 -28.46
CA THR A 273 11.35 -1.07 -29.73
C THR A 273 12.15 -1.99 -30.65
N ASP A 274 12.75 -3.07 -30.14
CA ASP A 274 13.62 -3.95 -30.95
C ASP A 274 12.86 -5.03 -31.77
N SER A 275 11.52 -5.01 -31.76
CA SER A 275 10.70 -5.94 -32.55
C SER A 275 10.20 -5.36 -33.89
N GLY A 276 10.61 -4.14 -34.25
CA GLY A 276 10.07 -3.40 -35.40
C GLY A 276 11.03 -3.13 -36.57
N SER A 277 12.28 -3.61 -36.56
CA SER A 277 13.28 -3.27 -37.59
C SER A 277 13.92 -4.51 -38.25
N SER A 278 13.12 -5.53 -38.57
CA SER A 278 13.57 -6.68 -39.36
C SER A 278 12.49 -7.10 -40.35
N THR A 279 12.27 -6.26 -41.36
CA THR A 279 11.75 -6.64 -42.68
C THR A 279 12.57 -5.93 -43.74
#